data_AF-A0A7W1CL60-F1
#
_entry.id   AF-A0A7W1CL60-F1
#
_cell.length_a   1.000
_cell.length_b   1.000
_cell.length_c   1.000
_cell.angle_alpha   90.00
_cell.angle_beta   90.00
_cell.angle_gamma   90.00
#
_symmetry.space_group_name_H-M   'P 1'
#
loop_
_entity.id
_entity.type
_entity.pdbx_description
1 polymer ?
#
loop_
_entity_poly.entity_id
_entity_poly.type
_entity_poly.pdbx_seq_one_letter_code
_entity_poly.pdbx_strand_id
1 'polypeptide(L)' 'MGLPRFAVVDVETSGLSTRRHHLLQIGLVTVDADGTVVDSWSTLVRLRRPWSRIGPRKVHGITRRSLRGAPR' A
#
# COMPACT_ATOMS: atom_id res chain seq x y z
N MET A 1 7.19 -18.82 26.24
CA MET A 1 7.15 -18.70 24.76
C MET A 1 7.21 -17.22 24.44
N GLY A 2 8.07 -16.79 23.52
CA GLY A 2 8.06 -15.40 23.06
C GLY A 2 6.74 -15.09 22.33
N LEU A 3 6.24 -13.87 22.44
CA LEU A 3 5.09 -13.42 21.68
C LEU A 3 5.40 -13.51 20.16
N PRO A 4 4.42 -13.86 19.32
CA PRO A 4 4.63 -13.92 17.88
C PRO A 4 4.93 -12.54 17.31
N ARG A 5 5.62 -12.51 16.16
CA ARG A 5 5.76 -11.29 15.35
C ARG A 5 4.42 -10.85 14.79
N PHE A 6 4.26 -9.54 14.62
CA PHE A 6 3.12 -8.94 13.96
C PHE A 6 3.53 -8.44 12.58
N ALA A 7 2.64 -8.60 11.59
CA ALA A 7 2.73 -7.86 10.33
C ALA A 7 1.77 -6.68 10.43
N VAL A 8 2.31 -5.47 10.38
CA VAL A 8 1.51 -4.24 10.30
C VAL A 8 1.45 -3.84 8.84
N VAL A 9 0.22 -3.75 8.32
CA VAL A 9 -0.05 -3.44 6.91
C VAL A 9 -0.79 -2.14 6.81
N ASP A 10 -0.31 -1.27 5.93
CA ASP A 10 -1.00 -0.05 5.53
C ASP A 10 -1.18 -0.02 4.01
N VAL A 11 -2.27 0.60 3.56
CA VAL A 11 -2.66 0.61 2.15
C VAL A 11 -3.08 1.99 1.67
N GLU A 12 -2.57 2.36 0.50
CA GLU A 12 -3.01 3.56 -0.19
C GLU A 12 -3.98 3.21 -1.31
N THR A 13 -5.09 3.93 -1.37
CA THR A 13 -6.19 3.60 -2.28
C THR A 13 -6.59 4.79 -3.12
N SER A 14 -7.20 4.53 -4.27
CA SER A 14 -7.75 5.58 -5.12
C SER A 14 -9.02 6.24 -4.57
N GLY A 15 -9.42 5.90 -3.33
CA GLY A 15 -10.58 6.39 -2.62
C GLY A 15 -11.16 5.35 -1.64
N LEU A 16 -12.14 5.75 -0.83
CA LEU A 16 -12.56 4.97 0.35
C LEU A 16 -13.50 3.77 0.10
N SER A 17 -14.16 3.69 -1.07
CA SER A 17 -15.01 2.54 -1.42
C SER A 17 -14.22 1.30 -1.86
N THR A 18 -14.26 0.22 -1.07
CA THR A 18 -13.65 -1.08 -1.39
C THR A 18 -14.21 -1.76 -2.64
N ARG A 19 -15.44 -1.42 -3.05
CA ARG A 19 -16.08 -1.97 -4.26
C ARG A 19 -15.72 -1.23 -5.55
N ARG A 20 -15.30 0.03 -5.45
CA ARG A 20 -15.14 0.92 -6.61
C ARG A 20 -13.71 1.42 -6.82
N HIS A 21 -12.92 1.50 -5.76
CA HIS A 21 -11.57 2.04 -5.81
C HIS A 21 -10.53 0.94 -5.81
N HIS A 22 -9.34 1.31 -6.27
CA HIS A 22 -8.24 0.39 -6.47
C HIS A 22 -7.15 0.63 -5.43
N LEU A 23 -6.47 -0.44 -5.05
CA LEU A 23 -5.23 -0.39 -4.30
C LEU A 23 -4.13 0.24 -5.18
N LEU A 24 -3.34 1.13 -4.59
CA LEU A 24 -2.26 1.85 -5.25
C LEU A 24 -0.90 1.53 -4.64
N GLN A 25 -0.85 1.22 -3.35
CA GLN A 25 0.36 0.82 -2.63
C GLN A 25 0.02 -0.13 -1.49
N ILE A 26 0.95 -1.03 -1.19
CA ILE A 26 0.99 -1.82 0.03
C ILE A 26 2.29 -1.48 0.75
N GLY A 27 2.20 -1.11 2.03
CA GLY A 27 3.31 -1.06 2.97
C GLY A 27 3.15 -2.17 4.01
N LEU A 28 4.24 -2.86 4.33
CA LEU A 28 4.28 -3.89 5.35
C LEU A 28 5.54 -3.70 6.20
N VAL A 29 5.36 -3.71 7.51
CA VAL A 29 6.46 -3.89 8.46
C VAL A 29 6.20 -5.12 9.31
N THR A 30 7.22 -5.94 9.47
CA THR A 30 7.20 -7.03 10.44
C THR A 30 7.82 -6.50 11.72
N VAL A 31 7.13 -6.68 12.85
CA VAL A 31 7.57 -6.20 14.15
C VAL A 31 7.62 -7.33 15.18
N ASP A 32 8.64 -7.34 16.02
CA ASP A 32 8.63 -8.12 17.25
C ASP A 32 7.62 -7.52 18.24
N ALA A 33 7.29 -8.29 19.27
CA ALA A 33 6.21 -7.92 20.18
C ALA A 33 6.51 -6.71 21.09
N ASP A 34 7.78 -6.32 21.20
CA ASP A 34 8.19 -5.08 21.86
C ASP A 34 8.11 -3.85 20.93
N GLY A 35 7.67 -4.05 19.68
CA GLY A 35 7.57 -3.01 18.66
C GLY A 35 8.82 -2.83 17.79
N THR A 36 9.87 -3.63 18.00
CA THR A 36 11.08 -3.57 17.17
C THR A 36 10.76 -3.97 15.73
N VAL A 37 11.07 -3.10 14.76
CA VAL A 37 10.92 -3.42 13.34
C VAL A 37 12.03 -4.38 12.92
N VAL A 38 11.65 -5.55 12.42
CA VAL A 38 12.58 -6.59 11.98
C VAL A 38 12.72 -6.67 10.46
N ASP A 39 11.68 -6.25 9.73
CA ASP A 39 11.70 -6.18 8.27
C ASP A 39 10.69 -5.14 7.78
N SER A 40 10.93 -4.60 6.59
CA SER A 40 10.04 -3.68 5.92
C SER A 40 10.02 -3.94 4.41
N TRP A 41 8.83 -3.91 3.83
CA TRP A 41 8.63 -4.05 2.40
C TRP A 41 7.53 -3.12 1.91
N SER A 42 7.63 -2.70 0.65
CA SER A 42 6.53 -2.00 0.00
C SER A 42 6.50 -2.27 -1.50
N THR A 43 5.32 -2.12 -2.09
CA THR A 43 5.16 -2.08 -3.55
C THR A 43 4.07 -1.10 -3.94
N LEU A 44 4.27 -0.43 -5.07
CA LEU A 44 3.19 0.19 -5.81
C LEU A 44 2.40 -0.87 -6.57
N VAL A 45 1.14 -0.57 -6.90
CA VAL A 45 0.25 -1.45 -7.66
C VAL A 45 -0.21 -0.74 -8.93
N ARG A 46 -0.01 -1.38 -10.08
CA ARG A 46 -0.38 -0.80 -11.36
C ARG A 46 -1.89 -0.87 -11.56
N LEU A 47 -2.48 0.28 -11.88
CA LEU A 47 -3.88 0.34 -12.27
C LEU A 47 -4.14 -0.48 -13.54
N ARG A 48 -5.17 -1.32 -13.48
CA ARG A 48 -5.57 -2.18 -14.60
C ARG A 48 -6.04 -1.38 -15.83
N ARG A 49 -6.67 -0.23 -15.61
CA ARG A 49 -7.23 0.62 -16.67
C ARG A 49 -6.56 2.00 -16.66
N PRO A 50 -6.04 2.50 -17.80
CA PRO A 50 -5.36 3.81 -17.86
C PRO A 50 -6.23 4.99 -17.40
N TRP A 51 -7.55 4.89 -17.62
CA TRP A 51 -8.53 5.92 -17.24
C TRP A 51 -8.99 5.84 -15.78
N SER A 52 -8.58 4.82 -15.01
CA SER A 52 -8.89 4.75 -13.58
C SER A 52 -8.38 6.01 -12.87
N ARG A 53 -9.17 6.50 -11.91
CA ARG A 53 -8.80 7.65 -11.10
C ARG A 53 -7.69 7.26 -10.14
N ILE A 54 -6.74 8.16 -9.92
CA ILE A 54 -5.73 8.01 -8.87
C ILE A 54 -6.33 8.34 -7.49
N GLY A 55 -7.39 9.14 -7.42
CA GLY A 55 -7.97 9.53 -6.15
C GLY A 55 -7.21 10.68 -5.47
N PRO A 56 -7.23 10.74 -4.12
CA PRO A 56 -6.85 11.91 -3.34
C PRO A 56 -5.32 12.08 -3.23
N ARG A 57 -4.69 12.47 -4.34
CA ARG A 57 -3.22 12.70 -4.44
C ARG A 57 -2.64 13.65 -3.38
N LYS A 58 -3.45 14.57 -2.86
CA LYS A 58 -3.03 15.49 -1.77
C LYS A 58 -2.83 14.78 -0.43
N VAL A 59 -3.41 13.59 -0.26
CA VAL A 59 -3.26 12.75 0.93
C VAL A 59 -2.05 11.83 0.77
N HIS A 60 -2.03 11.00 -0.28
CA HIS A 60 -1.05 9.92 -0.42
C HIS A 60 0.13 10.21 -1.37
N GLY A 61 0.13 11.33 -2.11
CA GLY A 61 1.24 11.73 -3.01
C GLY A 61 1.44 10.92 -4.30
N ILE A 62 0.96 9.68 -4.38
CA ILE A 62 1.08 8.80 -5.57
C ILE A 62 0.51 9.46 -6.83
N THR A 63 1.28 9.39 -7.93
CA THR A 63 0.86 9.91 -9.24
C THR A 63 0.67 8.77 -10.25
N ARG A 64 0.01 9.04 -11.39
CA ARG A 64 -0.03 8.08 -12.51
C ARG A 64 1.36 7.66 -12.98
N ARG A 65 2.35 8.56 -12.92
CA ARG A 65 3.73 8.28 -13.31
C ARG A 65 4.37 7.26 -12.37
N SER A 66 4.10 7.36 -11.06
CA SER A 66 4.57 6.41 -10.05
C SER A 66 4.17 4.96 -10.38
N LEU A 67 2.97 4.77 -10.95
CA LEU A 67 2.40 3.43 -11.19
C LEU A 67 2.80 2.77 -12.52
N ARG A 68 3.55 3.46 -13.41
CA ARG A 68 3.77 2.96 -14.78
C ARG A 68 4.60 1.69 -14.86
N GLY A 69 5.52 1.48 -13.93
CA GLY A 69 6.37 0.29 -13.82
C GLY A 69 5.95 -0.68 -12.71
N ALA A 70 4.86 -0.38 -12.00
CA ALA A 70 4.44 -1.20 -10.87
C ALA A 70 3.95 -2.59 -11.32
N PRO A 71 4.10 -3.63 -10.47
CA PRO A 71 3.49 -4.93 -10.70
C PRO A 71 1.97 -4.83 -10.77
N ARG A 72 1.32 -5.83 -11.40
CA ARG A 72 -0.14 -5.91 -11.53
C ARG A 72 -0.78 -6.68 -10.40
#